data_AF-A0A5S9QP17-F1
#
_entry.id   AF-A0A5S9QP17-F1
#
_cell.length_a   1.000
_cell.length_b   1.000
_cell.length_c   1.000
_cell.angle_alpha   90.00
_cell.angle_beta   90.00
_cell.angle_gamma   90.00
#
_symmetry.space_group_name_H-M   'P 1'
#
loop_
_entity.id
_entity.type
_entity.pdbx_description
1 polymer ?
#
loop_
_entity_poly.entity_id
_entity_poly.type
_entity_poly.pdbx_seq_one_letter_code
_entity_poly.pdbx_strand_id
1 'polypeptide(L)' 'MRLSARYLQPEIMVSPEAKWPIRLRTGGLVFTMDAAEALDLANQLADAVADMNNHEGTPS' A
#
# COMPACT_ATOMS: atom_id res chain seq x y z
N MET A 1 12.64 2.48 -3.58
CA MET A 1 12.88 2.36 -2.12
C MET A 1 12.36 1.00 -1.68
N ARG A 2 13.21 0.09 -1.19
CA ARG A 2 12.81 -1.29 -0.83
C ARG A 2 12.60 -1.37 0.67
N LEU A 3 11.34 -1.44 1.12
CA LEU A 3 11.01 -1.65 2.53
C LEU A 3 11.22 -3.15 2.84
N SER A 4 12.44 -3.53 3.21
CA SER A 4 12.75 -4.90 3.64
C SER A 4 12.95 -4.91 5.15
N ALA A 5 11.95 -5.39 5.87
CA ALA A 5 12.08 -5.75 7.26
C ALA A 5 11.39 -7.10 7.45
N ARG A 6 12.12 -8.08 7.99
CA ARG A 6 11.55 -9.38 8.35
C ARG A 6 10.46 -9.11 9.40
N TYR A 7 9.26 -9.65 9.19
CA TYR A 7 8.12 -9.64 10.13
C TYR A 7 7.30 -8.33 10.27
N LEU A 8 7.35 -7.41 9.31
CA LEU A 8 6.38 -6.30 9.29
C LEU A 8 5.11 -6.71 8.56
N GLN A 9 4.06 -7.07 9.30
CA GLN A 9 2.72 -7.19 8.72
C GLN A 9 2.11 -5.80 8.62
N PRO A 10 1.81 -5.30 7.40
CA PRO A 10 1.09 -4.04 7.26
C PRO A 10 -0.34 -4.20 7.80
N GLU A 11 -0.80 -3.20 8.55
CA GLU A 11 -2.14 -3.13 9.12
C GLU A 11 -2.85 -1.88 8.62
N ILE A 12 -4.10 -2.03 8.17
CA ILE A 12 -4.97 -0.93 7.80
C ILE A 12 -6.02 -0.73 8.90
N MET A 13 -6.07 0.49 9.44
CA MET A 13 -7.09 0.91 10.40
C MET A 13 -7.92 2.06 9.83
N VAL A 14 -9.21 2.07 10.17
CA VAL A 14 -10.15 3.13 9.77
C VAL A 14 -10.68 3.84 11.01
N SER A 15 -10.69 5.17 10.99
CA SER A 15 -11.21 6.04 12.04
C SER A 15 -12.05 7.14 11.38
N PRO A 16 -13.36 6.90 11.13
CA PRO A 16 -14.19 7.78 10.30
C PRO A 16 -14.30 9.22 10.79
N GLU A 17 -14.14 9.42 12.10
CA GLU A 17 -14.21 10.74 12.75
C GLU A 17 -12.90 11.54 12.65
N ALA A 18 -11.82 10.92 12.18
CA ALA A 18 -10.52 11.57 12.04
C ALA A 18 -10.42 12.34 10.71
N LYS A 19 -9.68 13.46 10.73
CA LYS A 19 -9.37 14.24 9.52
C LYS A 19 -8.68 13.43 8.42
N TRP A 20 -7.84 12.45 8.81
CA TRP A 20 -7.26 11.43 7.93
C TRP A 20 -7.74 10.05 8.39
N PRO A 21 -8.87 9.57 7.85
CA PRO A 21 -9.58 8.43 8.39
C PRO A 21 -8.87 7.10 8.17
N ILE A 22 -7.94 6.98 7.23
CA ILE A 22 -7.28 5.72 6.89
C ILE A 22 -5.84 5.75 7.38
N ARG A 23 -5.42 4.68 8.08
CA ARG A 23 -4.07 4.54 8.61
C ARG A 23 -3.44 3.25 8.14
N LEU A 24 -2.30 3.36 7.46
CA LEU A 24 -1.42 2.23 7.13
C LEU A 24 -0.26 2.21 8.11
N ARG A 25 -0.20 1.16 8.93
CA ARG A 25 0.91 0.91 9.84
C ARG A 25 1.77 -0.19 9.27
N THR A 26 3.08 0.02 9.18
CA THR A 26 4.05 -0.99 8.79
C THR A 26 5.31 -0.85 9.66
N GLY A 27 5.45 -1.77 10.62
CA GLY A 27 6.48 -1.68 11.65
C GLY A 27 6.38 -0.42 12.50
N GLY A 28 7.47 0.36 12.52
CA GLY A 28 7.53 1.64 13.23
C GLY A 28 6.98 2.84 12.45
N LEU A 29 6.51 2.62 11.21
CA LEU A 29 5.98 3.68 10.35
C LEU A 29 4.45 3.67 10.38
N VAL A 30 3.87 4.87 10.43
CA VAL A 30 2.43 5.09 10.31
C VAL A 30 2.21 6.16 9.25
N PHE A 31 1.44 5.81 8.23
CA PHE A 31 0.96 6.71 7.20
C PHE A 31 -0.53 6.96 7.43
N THR A 32 -0.94 8.23 7.43
CA THR A 32 -2.34 8.64 7.56
C THR A 32 -2.77 9.27 6.25
N MET A 33 -3.92 8.88 5.73
CA MET A 33 -4.39 9.29 4.42
C MET A 33 -5.89 9.58 4.46
N ASP A 34 -6.33 10.47 3.59
CA ASP A 34 -7.75 10.61 3.27
C ASP A 34 -8.22 9.51 2.28
N ALA A 35 -9.51 9.51 1.96
CA ALA A 35 -10.08 8.51 1.08
C ALA A 35 -9.55 8.58 -0.36
N ALA A 36 -9.24 9.79 -0.86
CA ALA A 36 -8.72 9.97 -2.21
C ALA A 36 -7.27 9.50 -2.30
N GLU A 37 -6.44 9.85 -1.33
CA GLU A 37 -5.06 9.39 -1.20
C GLU A 37 -4.97 7.86 -1.05
N ALA A 38 -5.88 7.26 -0.26
CA ALA A 38 -5.94 5.81 -0.11
C ALA A 38 -6.33 5.08 -1.40
N LEU A 39 -7.28 5.63 -2.15
CA LEU A 39 -7.71 5.06 -3.42
C LEU A 39 -6.60 5.16 -4.48
N ASP A 40 -5.91 6.30 -4.53
CA ASP A 40 -4.77 6.49 -5.43
C ASP A 40 -3.66 5.47 -5.14
N LEU A 41 -3.30 5.28 -3.86
CA LEU A 41 -2.34 4.25 -3.46
C LEU A 41 -2.79 2.84 -3.86
N ALA A 42 -4.08 2.50 -3.70
CA ALA A 42 -4.61 1.20 -4.08
C ALA A 42 -4.50 0.96 -5.60
N ASN A 43 -4.77 1.99 -6.42
CA ASN A 43 -4.63 1.91 -7.87
C ASN A 43 -3.16 1.70 -8.28
N GLN A 44 -2.24 2.48 -7.71
CA GLN A 44 -0.80 2.32 -7.99
C GLN A 44 -0.29 0.91 -7.62
N LEU A 45 -0.80 0.33 -6.52
CA LEU A 45 -0.47 -1.05 -6.14
C LEU A 45 -1.05 -2.08 -7.13
N ALA A 46 -2.29 -1.89 -7.57
CA ALA A 46 -2.92 -2.75 -8.56
C ALA A 46 -2.17 -2.72 -9.90
N ASP A 47 -1.80 -1.53 -10.38
CA ASP A 47 -1.04 -1.35 -11.61
C ASP A 47 0.35 -2.02 -11.51
N ALA A 48 1.06 -1.84 -10.39
CA ALA A 48 2.36 -2.47 -10.18
C ALA A 48 2.29 -4.02 -10.22
N VAL A 49 1.21 -4.61 -9.69
CA VAL A 49 0.97 -6.06 -9.76
C VAL A 49 0.64 -6.49 -11.19
N ALA A 50 -0.19 -5.72 -11.89
CA ALA A 50 -0.51 -5.99 -13.30
C ALA A 50 0.75 -5.96 -14.17
N ASP A 51 1.61 -4.96 -14.00
CA ASP A 51 2.89 -4.84 -14.69
C ASP A 51 3.80 -6.04 -14.39
N MET A 52 3.91 -6.46 -13.12
CA MET A 52 4.70 -7.63 -12.74
C MET A 52 4.23 -8.90 -13.49
N ASN A 53 2.93 -9.17 -13.48
CA ASN A 53 2.36 -10.36 -14.13
C ASN A 53 2.53 -10.32 -15.66
N ASN A 54 2.46 -9.14 -16.28
CA ASN A 54 2.67 -8.98 -17.72
C ASN A 54 4.13 -9.22 -18.14
N HIS A 55 5.11 -8.95 -17.26
CA HIS A 55 6.53 -9.18 -17.52
C HIS A 55 6.96 -10.65 -17.34
N GLU A 56 6.23 -11.45 -16.55
CA GLU A 56 6.50 -12.89 -16.37
C GLU A 56 6.18 -13.75 -17.62
N GLY A 57 5.57 -13.16 -18.65
CA GLY A 57 5.18 -13.84 -19.90
C GLY A 57 6.26 -13.96 -20.98
N THR A 58 7.52 -13.58 -20.73
CA THR A 58 8.59 -13.65 -21.74
C THR A 58 9.73 -14.58 -21.27
N PRO A 59 9.67 -15.89 -21.56
CA PRO A 59 10.84 -16.74 -21.44
C PRO A 59 11.85 -16.36 -22.55
N SER A 60 13.05 -15.95 -22.15
CA SER A 60 14.23 -15.94 -23.04
C SER A 60 14.83 -17.33 -23.12
#